data_AF-A0A919XEH2-F1
#
_entry.id   AF-A0A919XEH2-F1
#
_cell.length_a   1.000
_cell.length_b   1.000
_cell.length_c   1.000
_cell.angle_alpha   90.00
_cell.angle_beta   90.00
_cell.angle_gamma   90.00
#
_symmetry.space_group_name_H-M   'P 1'
#
loop_
_entity.id
_entity.type
_entity.pdbx_description
1 polymer ?
#
loop_
_entity_poly.entity_id
_entity_poly.type
_entity_poly.pdbx_seq_one_letter_code
_entity_poly.pdbx_strand_id
1 'polypeptide(L)'
;MFLFVMNAALFFTTCFVLYVFVYFFIPFVHFAVMFLAVTGSIILWLIINKAWEGTTKNRMKMGALGSSFYMIMAALFVCRLVRLKPSYPGDDPFMAAVGLMFAIIVVTVAFITCFVITGFAMRKNQTNKV
;
A
#
# COMPACT_ATOMS: atom_id res chain seq x y z
N MET A 1 -12.66 -2.96 -10.42
CA MET A 1 -12.67 -4.15 -9.54
C MET A 1 -11.31 -4.86 -9.56
N PHE A 2 -10.79 -5.27 -10.72
CA PHE A 2 -9.49 -5.96 -10.84
C PHE A 2 -8.32 -5.30 -10.09
N LEU A 3 -8.10 -4.00 -10.25
CA LEU A 3 -7.01 -3.27 -9.57
C LEU A 3 -7.14 -3.29 -8.04
N PHE A 4 -8.36 -3.22 -7.52
CA PHE A 4 -8.60 -3.29 -6.07
C PHE A 4 -8.24 -4.68 -5.53
N VAL A 5 -8.70 -5.74 -6.20
CA VAL A 5 -8.42 -7.13 -5.82
C VAL A 5 -6.93 -7.42 -5.89
N MET A 6 -6.25 -6.95 -6.93
CA MET A 6 -4.81 -7.14 -7.10
C MET A 6 -4.01 -6.44 -5.99
N ASN A 7 -4.38 -5.20 -5.65
CA ASN A 7 -3.70 -4.44 -4.60
C ASN A 7 -3.94 -5.07 -3.22
N ALA A 8 -5.17 -5.55 -2.98
CA ALA A 8 -5.49 -6.32 -1.78
C ALA A 8 -4.68 -7.62 -1.72
N ALA A 9 -4.61 -8.37 -2.82
CA ALA A 9 -3.84 -9.61 -2.88
C ALA A 9 -2.36 -9.37 -2.58
N LEU A 10 -1.71 -8.40 -3.22
CA LEU A 10 -0.33 -8.04 -2.94
C LEU A 10 -0.10 -7.68 -1.47
N PHE A 11 -0.99 -6.87 -0.89
CA PHE A 11 -0.90 -6.47 0.51
C PHE A 11 -1.09 -7.66 1.47
N PHE A 12 -2.07 -8.52 1.23
CA PHE A 12 -2.27 -9.71 2.05
C PHE A 12 -1.13 -10.72 1.91
N THR A 13 -0.57 -10.88 0.71
CA THR A 13 0.60 -11.73 0.49
C THR A 13 1.81 -11.20 1.24
N THR A 14 2.10 -9.90 1.21
CA THR A 14 3.23 -9.34 1.96
C THR A 14 3.03 -9.43 3.46
N CYS A 15 1.82 -9.17 3.97
CA CYS A 15 1.49 -9.40 5.37
C CYS A 15 1.66 -10.87 5.79
N PHE A 16 1.21 -11.81 4.96
CA PHE A 16 1.35 -13.24 5.22
C PHE A 16 2.82 -13.66 5.26
N VAL A 17 3.62 -13.20 4.30
CA VAL A 17 5.07 -13.47 4.26
C VAL A 17 5.75 -12.90 5.50
N LEU A 18 5.45 -11.66 5.89
CA LEU A 18 6.01 -11.06 7.12
C LEU A 18 5.58 -11.82 8.38
N TYR A 19 4.33 -12.31 8.45
CA TYR A 19 3.84 -13.13 9.55
C TYR A 19 4.60 -14.46 9.67
N VAL A 20 4.86 -15.13 8.54
CA VAL A 20 5.71 -16.34 8.52
C VAL A 20 7.11 -16.03 9.03
N PHE A 21 7.71 -14.91 8.62
CA PHE A 21 9.05 -14.53 9.08
C PHE A 21 9.13 -14.19 10.57
N VAL A 22 8.03 -13.78 11.22
CA VAL A 22 8.00 -13.63 12.69
C VAL A 22 8.26 -14.96 13.40
N TYR A 23 7.77 -16.08 12.85
CA TYR A 23 8.02 -17.41 13.42
C TYR A 23 9.46 -17.90 13.24
N PHE A 24 10.14 -17.47 12.17
CA PHE A 24 11.50 -17.88 11.90
C PHE A 24 12.55 -17.18 12.78
N PHE A 25 12.18 -16.19 13.60
CA PHE A 25 13.08 -15.49 14.52
C PHE A 25 14.37 -14.96 13.87
N ILE A 26 14.37 -14.70 12.55
CA ILE A 26 15.51 -14.11 11.84
C ILE A 26 15.30 -12.59 11.78
N PRO A 27 15.87 -11.80 12.71
CA PRO A 27 15.88 -10.36 12.57
C PRO A 27 16.60 -9.99 11.25
N PHE A 28 16.22 -8.88 10.63
CA PHE A 28 16.75 -8.32 9.37
C PHE A 28 16.18 -8.86 8.05
N VAL A 29 15.71 -10.10 7.95
CA VAL A 29 15.09 -10.61 6.69
C VAL A 29 13.84 -9.82 6.31
N HIS A 30 13.10 -9.31 7.31
CA HIS A 30 11.96 -8.42 7.10
C HIS A 30 12.28 -7.18 6.24
N PHE A 31 13.49 -6.61 6.35
CA PHE A 31 13.87 -5.44 5.54
C PHE A 31 14.02 -5.80 4.06
N ALA A 32 14.63 -6.95 3.75
CA ALA A 32 14.76 -7.45 2.38
C ALA A 32 13.39 -7.72 1.75
N VAL A 33 12.47 -8.33 2.52
CA VAL A 33 11.10 -8.60 2.07
C VAL A 33 10.34 -7.31 1.81
N MET A 34 10.43 -6.32 2.71
CA MET A 34 9.79 -5.01 2.50
C MET A 34 10.33 -4.31 1.26
N PHE A 35 11.64 -4.36 1.00
CA PHE A 35 12.23 -3.77 -0.20
C PHE A 35 11.71 -4.43 -1.48
N LEU A 36 11.77 -5.77 -1.55
CA LEU A 36 11.28 -6.53 -2.71
C LEU A 36 9.78 -6.32 -2.96
N ALA A 37 8.98 -6.26 -1.89
CA ALA A 37 7.55 -5.96 -1.97
C ALA A 37 7.27 -4.59 -2.60
N VAL A 38 8.02 -3.56 -2.20
CA VAL A 38 7.87 -2.20 -2.75
C VAL A 38 8.29 -2.17 -4.22
N THR A 39 9.46 -2.73 -4.56
CA THR A 39 9.94 -2.76 -5.96
C THR A 39 8.98 -3.52 -6.86
N GLY A 40 8.51 -4.69 -6.44
CA GLY A 40 7.54 -5.50 -7.19
C GLY A 40 6.21 -4.77 -7.42
N SER A 41 5.71 -4.07 -6.40
CA SER A 41 4.50 -3.26 -6.50
C SER A 41 4.64 -2.12 -7.52
N ILE A 42 5.79 -1.40 -7.53
CA ILE A 42 6.06 -0.33 -8.49
C ILE A 42 6.11 -0.87 -9.92
N ILE A 43 6.81 -1.99 -10.14
CA ILE A 43 6.93 -2.62 -11.47
C ILE A 43 5.56 -3.04 -11.98
N LEU A 44 4.74 -3.67 -11.14
CA LEU A 44 3.40 -4.11 -11.52
C LEU A 44 2.51 -2.92 -11.92
N TRP A 45 2.59 -1.83 -11.16
CA TRP A 45 1.90 -0.58 -11.49
C TRP A 45 2.36 0.04 -12.81
N LEU A 46 3.66 -0.02 -13.13
CA LEU A 46 4.18 0.46 -14.41
C LEU A 46 3.66 -0.37 -15.58
N ILE A 47 3.63 -1.71 -15.45
CA ILE A 47 3.12 -2.61 -16.49
C ILE A 47 1.65 -2.33 -16.76
N ILE A 48 0.83 -2.19 -15.71
CA ILE A 48 -0.60 -1.90 -15.83
C ILE A 48 -0.84 -0.54 -16.48
N ASN A 49 -0.07 0.48 -16.09
CA ASN A 49 -0.19 1.79 -16.73
C ASN A 49 0.19 1.75 -18.21
N LYS A 50 1.19 0.93 -18.57
CA LYS A 50 1.61 0.78 -19.97
C LYS A 50 0.61 -0.02 -20.81
N ALA A 51 -0.05 -1.02 -20.22
CA ALA A 51 -1.07 -1.83 -20.87
C ALA A 51 -2.44 -1.13 -20.97
N TRP A 52 -2.58 0.08 -20.41
CA TRP A 52 -3.86 0.79 -20.37
C TRP A 52 -4.05 1.73 -21.57
N GLU A 53 -4.95 1.35 -22.48
CA GLU A 53 -5.33 2.14 -23.66
C GLU A 53 -6.72 2.83 -23.50
N GLY A 54 -7.06 3.30 -22.30
CA GLY A 54 -8.37 3.94 -22.04
C GLY A 54 -8.37 5.47 -21.97
N THR A 55 -9.54 6.09 -22.19
CA THR A 55 -9.80 7.53 -22.04
C THR A 55 -9.44 8.08 -20.65
N THR A 56 -8.94 9.32 -20.59
CA THR A 56 -8.52 10.06 -19.37
C THR A 56 -9.52 9.98 -18.23
N LYS A 57 -10.83 10.15 -18.51
CA LYS A 57 -11.89 10.05 -17.49
C LYS A 57 -11.99 8.66 -16.86
N ASN A 58 -11.75 7.60 -17.62
CA ASN A 58 -11.81 6.23 -17.10
C ASN A 58 -10.57 5.90 -16.26
N ARG A 59 -9.43 6.55 -16.53
CA ARG A 59 -8.19 6.38 -15.76
C ARG A 59 -8.25 7.00 -14.37
N MET A 60 -8.92 8.16 -14.21
CA MET A 60 -9.17 8.73 -12.87
C MET A 60 -10.08 7.83 -12.02
N LYS A 61 -11.13 7.24 -12.62
CA LYS A 61 -11.99 6.26 -11.93
C LYS A 61 -11.20 5.03 -11.48
N MET A 62 -10.25 4.58 -12.30
CA MET A 62 -9.36 3.47 -11.94
C MET A 62 -8.38 3.83 -10.82
N GLY A 63 -7.79 5.03 -10.85
CA GLY A 63 -6.93 5.52 -9.78
C GLY A 63 -7.68 5.61 -8.44
N ALA A 64 -8.90 6.15 -8.46
CA ALA A 64 -9.76 6.19 -7.28
C ALA A 64 -10.14 4.78 -6.78
N LEU A 65 -10.44 3.84 -7.68
CA LEU A 65 -10.73 2.45 -7.28
C LEU A 65 -9.51 1.75 -6.68
N GLY A 66 -8.33 1.91 -7.28
CA GLY A 66 -7.09 1.30 -6.79
C GLY A 66 -6.61 1.90 -5.48
N SER A 67 -6.83 3.20 -5.27
CA SER A 67 -6.43 3.90 -4.04
C SER A 67 -7.43 3.70 -2.88
N SER A 68 -8.69 3.40 -3.17
CA SER A 68 -9.73 3.15 -2.14
C SER A 68 -9.33 2.06 -1.13
N PHE A 69 -8.54 1.06 -1.54
CA PHE A 69 -8.03 0.02 -0.66
C PHE A 69 -7.20 0.59 0.50
N TYR A 70 -6.31 1.54 0.21
CA TYR A 70 -5.46 2.15 1.23
C TYR A 70 -6.25 3.05 2.18
N MET A 71 -7.32 3.70 1.71
CA MET A 71 -8.21 4.45 2.61
C MET A 71 -8.90 3.55 3.62
N ILE A 72 -9.38 2.37 3.18
CA ILE A 72 -10.00 1.38 4.08
C ILE A 72 -8.97 0.88 5.09
N MET A 73 -7.74 0.57 4.64
CA MET A 73 -6.67 0.14 5.54
C MET A 73 -6.26 1.22 6.55
N ALA A 74 -6.16 2.47 6.13
CA ALA A 74 -5.87 3.58 7.03
C ALA A 74 -6.95 3.72 8.11
N ALA A 75 -8.23 3.61 7.75
CA ALA A 75 -9.33 3.63 8.70
C ALA A 75 -9.24 2.48 9.71
N LEU A 76 -8.92 1.25 9.25
CA LEU A 76 -8.73 0.10 10.13
C LEU A 76 -7.57 0.29 11.12
N PHE A 77 -6.44 0.84 10.67
CA PHE A 77 -5.31 1.14 11.55
C PHE A 77 -5.66 2.22 12.57
N VAL A 78 -6.35 3.30 12.18
CA VAL A 78 -6.83 4.31 13.12
C VAL A 78 -7.80 3.71 14.16
N CYS A 79 -8.75 2.87 13.74
CA CYS A 79 -9.64 2.18 14.67
C CYS A 79 -8.88 1.27 15.65
N ARG A 80 -7.83 0.59 15.17
CA ARG A 80 -6.97 -0.25 16.02
C ARG A 80 -6.13 0.59 16.98
N LEU A 81 -5.72 1.81 16.59
CA LEU A 81 -4.98 2.76 17.44
C LEU A 81 -5.82 3.20 18.64
N VAL A 82 -7.09 3.55 18.39
CA VAL A 82 -8.00 4.00 19.44
C VAL A 82 -8.37 2.86 20.41
N ARG A 83 -8.34 1.61 19.94
CA ARG A 83 -8.67 0.42 20.74
C ARG A 83 -7.44 -0.28 21.33
N LEU A 84 -6.26 0.32 21.26
CA LEU A 84 -5.03 -0.29 21.77
C LEU A 84 -5.14 -0.50 23.29
N LYS A 85 -5.15 -1.76 23.72
CA LYS A 85 -5.15 -2.16 25.13
C LYS A 85 -3.84 -2.92 25.38
N PRO A 86 -3.18 -2.74 26.54
CA PRO A 86 -1.97 -3.50 26.86
C PRO A 86 -2.24 -5.01 26.80
N SER A 87 -1.37 -5.76 26.13
CA SER A 87 -1.51 -7.22 26.00
C SER A 87 -1.24 -7.97 27.31
N TYR A 88 -0.49 -7.35 28.23
CA TYR A 88 -0.19 -7.91 29.54
C TYR A 88 -0.20 -6.81 30.61
N PRO A 89 -0.66 -7.09 31.84
CA PRO A 89 -0.54 -6.15 32.95
C PRO A 89 0.94 -5.85 33.22
N GLY A 90 1.37 -4.62 32.94
CA GLY A 90 2.75 -4.16 33.09
C GLY A 90 3.47 -3.80 31.79
N ASP A 91 2.96 -4.21 30.63
CA ASP A 91 3.53 -3.84 29.33
C ASP A 91 3.09 -2.44 28.90
N ASP A 92 4.01 -1.68 28.30
CA ASP A 92 3.72 -0.39 27.71
C ASP A 92 3.10 -0.56 26.30
N PRO A 93 1.89 -0.02 26.04
CA PRO A 93 1.30 -0.06 24.70
C PRO A 93 2.04 0.85 23.69
N PHE A 94 3.11 1.51 24.12
CA PHE A 94 3.86 2.49 23.34
C PHE A 94 4.48 1.87 22.09
N MET A 95 5.15 0.72 22.20
CA MET A 95 5.78 0.07 21.04
C MET A 95 4.73 -0.37 19.99
N ALA A 96 3.58 -0.86 20.43
CA ALA A 96 2.47 -1.20 19.54
C ALA A 96 1.89 0.05 18.87
N ALA A 97 1.76 1.17 19.59
CA ALA A 97 1.28 2.43 19.04
C ALA A 97 2.25 3.00 18.00
N VAL A 98 3.56 2.96 18.27
CA VAL A 98 4.61 3.38 17.33
C VAL A 98 4.54 2.57 16.04
N GLY A 99 4.46 1.23 16.14
CA GLY A 99 4.32 0.38 14.95
C GLY A 99 3.07 0.71 14.13
N LEU A 100 1.96 1.02 14.80
CA LEU A 100 0.72 1.40 14.13
C LEU A 100 0.79 2.78 13.45
N MET A 101 1.49 3.74 14.06
CA MET A 101 1.74 5.06 13.48
C MET A 101 2.57 4.95 12.20
N PHE A 102 3.64 4.14 12.21
CA PHE A 102 4.41 3.86 11.00
C PHE A 102 3.56 3.18 9.91
N ALA A 103 2.67 2.26 10.28
CA ALA A 103 1.76 1.63 9.34
C ALA A 103 0.81 2.64 8.66
N ILE A 104 0.28 3.61 9.41
CA ILE A 104 -0.55 4.70 8.86
C ILE A 104 0.26 5.56 7.87
N ILE A 105 1.50 5.91 8.20
CA ILE A 105 2.38 6.68 7.30
C ILE A 105 2.63 5.91 5.99
N VAL A 106 2.98 4.62 6.08
CA VAL A 106 3.24 3.80 4.88
C VAL A 106 2.00 3.69 3.99
N VAL A 107 0.81 3.48 4.57
CA VAL A 107 -0.44 3.36 3.80
C VAL A 107 -0.85 4.68 3.15
N THR A 108 -0.64 5.82 3.83
CA THR A 108 -0.92 7.14 3.25
C THR A 108 0.04 7.48 2.11
N VAL A 109 1.32 7.15 2.24
CA VAL A 109 2.29 7.29 1.13
C VAL A 109 1.90 6.38 -0.04
N ALA A 110 1.51 5.12 0.22
CA ALA A 110 1.05 4.21 -0.82
C ALA A 110 -0.21 4.72 -1.54
N PHE A 111 -1.16 5.29 -0.80
CA PHE A 111 -2.34 5.96 -1.35
C PHE A 111 -1.96 7.10 -2.31
N ILE A 112 -1.11 8.01 -1.86
CA ILE A 112 -0.66 9.16 -2.67
C ILE A 112 0.09 8.67 -3.90
N THR A 113 1.00 7.71 -3.75
CA THR A 113 1.84 7.20 -4.85
C THR A 113 0.99 6.55 -5.93
N CYS A 114 0.03 5.68 -5.54
CA CYS A 114 -0.89 5.06 -6.49
C CYS A 114 -1.81 6.09 -7.14
N PHE A 115 -2.29 7.08 -6.36
CA PHE A 115 -3.14 8.14 -6.89
C PHE A 115 -2.39 9.03 -7.91
N VAL A 116 -1.15 9.39 -7.63
CA VAL A 116 -0.30 10.21 -8.53
C VAL A 116 0.09 9.44 -9.78
N ILE A 117 0.58 8.21 -9.64
CA ILE A 117 0.98 7.38 -10.78
C ILE A 117 -0.21 7.13 -11.72
N THR A 118 -1.41 6.87 -11.20
CA THR A 118 -2.58 6.57 -12.04
C THR A 118 -3.30 7.82 -12.54
N GLY A 119 -3.48 8.80 -11.65
CA GLY A 119 -4.23 10.02 -11.90
C GLY A 119 -3.45 11.04 -12.73
N PHE A 120 -2.15 11.22 -12.45
CA PHE A 120 -1.33 12.29 -13.02
C PHE A 120 -0.34 11.87 -14.11
N ALA A 121 -0.23 10.60 -14.51
CA ALA A 121 0.64 10.16 -15.62
C ALA A 121 0.25 10.72 -17.02
N MET A 122 -0.50 11.83 -17.09
CA MET A 122 -0.99 12.50 -18.30
C MET A 122 -0.50 13.96 -18.37
N ARG A 123 0.79 14.19 -18.12
CA ARG A 123 1.42 15.45 -18.56
C ARG A 123 2.60 15.31 -19.53
N LYS A 124 2.98 14.08 -19.92
CA LYS A 124 4.15 13.88 -20.80
C LYS A 124 3.86 13.43 -22.24
N ASN A 125 2.65 12.92 -22.55
CA ASN A 125 2.33 12.40 -23.89
C ASN A 125 1.39 13.29 -24.73
N GLN A 126 1.08 14.51 -24.30
CA GLN A 126 0.27 15.48 -25.08
C GLN A 126 1.07 16.70 -25.52
N THR A 127 2.40 16.71 -25.35
CA THR A 127 3.30 17.78 -25.81
C THR A 127 4.14 17.36 -27.04
N ASN A 128 3.70 16.34 -27.77
CA ASN A 128 4.31 15.89 -29.03
C ASN A 128 3.25 15.61 -30.12
N LYS A 129 2.22 16.45 -30.16
CA LYS A 129 1.40 16.66 -31.36
C LYS A 129 1.20 18.17 -31.48
N VAL A 130 2.28 18.84 -31.88
CA VAL A 130 2.22 20.16 -32.52
C VAL A 130 2.00 19.90 -34.01
#